data_AF-A0A9E3YKC9-F1
#
_entry.id   AF-A0A9E3YKC9-F1
#
_cell.length_a   1.000
_cell.length_b   1.000
_cell.length_c   1.000
_cell.angle_alpha   90.00
_cell.angle_beta   90.00
_cell.angle_gamma   90.00
#
_symmetry.space_group_name_H-M   'P 1'
#
loop_
_entity.id
_entity.type
_entity.pdbx_description
1 polymer ?
#
loop_
_entity_poly.entity_id
_entity_poly.type
_entity_poly.pdbx_seq_one_letter_code
_entity_poly.pdbx_strand_id
1 'polypeptide(L)'
;MPIHEKSLIRPENLVEHEHLVIDGVDVSGHWSTFIEGRSVTDYNEAMQDEIAALPGGENIHRCWQCGSCTNACTVNAVNPEFNPRYWIYLIRLGMEQELLRDKDIIWQCVSCNKCTYAC
;
A
#
# COMPACT_ATOMS: atom_id res chain seq x y z
N MET A 1 18.19 -12.91 11.03
CA MET A 1 17.51 -13.68 12.11
C MET A 1 16.15 -13.05 12.28
N PRO A 2 15.04 -13.80 12.25
CA PRO A 2 13.67 -13.25 12.21
C PRO A 2 13.39 -12.12 13.22
N ILE A 3 14.04 -12.18 14.38
CA ILE A 3 14.00 -11.18 15.46
C ILE A 3 14.40 -9.76 15.00
N HIS A 4 15.49 -9.65 14.23
CA HIS A 4 16.07 -8.36 13.84
C HIS A 4 15.37 -7.74 12.63
N GLU A 5 14.64 -8.56 11.87
CA GLU A 5 13.91 -8.12 10.68
C GLU A 5 12.44 -7.83 10.99
N LYS A 6 11.95 -8.10 12.20
CA LYS A 6 10.53 -7.94 12.58
C LYS A 6 9.99 -6.54 12.28
N SER A 7 10.81 -5.50 12.40
CA SER A 7 10.44 -4.11 12.08
C SER A 7 10.29 -3.82 10.58
N LEU A 8 10.87 -4.66 9.72
CA LEU A 8 10.81 -4.55 8.27
C LEU A 8 9.65 -5.38 7.68
N ILE A 9 9.01 -6.21 8.50
CA ILE A 9 7.90 -7.08 8.10
C ILE A 9 6.62 -6.52 8.65
N ARG A 10 5.59 -6.58 7.82
CA ARG A 10 4.27 -6.13 8.22
C ARG A 10 3.72 -7.04 9.33
N PRO A 11 3.09 -6.49 10.39
CA PRO A 11 2.62 -7.26 11.53
C PRO A 11 1.71 -8.43 11.16
N GLU A 12 0.87 -8.26 10.14
CA GLU A 12 -0.04 -9.30 9.65
C GLU A 12 0.66 -10.50 9.00
N ASN A 13 1.92 -10.34 8.56
CA ASN A 13 2.72 -11.42 7.99
C ASN A 13 3.60 -12.10 9.04
N LEU A 14 3.41 -11.79 10.33
CA LEU A 14 4.15 -12.37 11.45
C LEU A 14 3.20 -13.21 12.29
N VAL A 15 3.45 -14.52 12.30
CA VAL A 15 2.70 -15.47 13.12
C VAL A 15 3.56 -15.85 14.31
N GLU A 16 3.05 -15.68 15.51
CA GLU A 16 3.71 -16.04 16.77
C GLU A 16 2.68 -16.74 17.67
N HIS A 17 3.07 -17.86 18.26
CA HIS A 17 2.22 -18.65 19.15
C HIS A 17 2.62 -18.41 20.60
N GLU A 18 1.68 -17.97 21.44
CA GLU A 18 1.95 -17.81 22.88
C GLU A 18 2.31 -19.13 23.56
N HIS A 19 1.71 -20.24 23.09
CA HIS A 19 2.02 -21.59 23.57
C HIS A 19 2.10 -22.60 22.42
N LEU A 20 3.25 -23.25 22.26
CA LEU A 20 3.47 -24.26 21.22
C LEU A 20 4.48 -25.31 21.68
N VAL A 21 4.10 -26.59 21.65
CA VAL A 21 4.99 -27.74 21.93
C VAL A 21 5.05 -28.62 20.70
N ILE A 22 6.26 -28.85 20.18
CA ILE A 22 6.52 -29.69 19.00
C ILE A 22 7.41 -30.85 19.45
N ASP A 23 6.95 -32.09 19.26
CA ASP A 23 7.69 -33.32 19.62
C ASP A 23 8.20 -33.34 21.08
N GLY A 24 7.44 -32.75 22.00
CA GLY A 24 7.79 -32.64 23.42
C GLY A 24 8.74 -31.48 23.76
N VAL A 25 9.12 -30.65 22.79
CA VAL A 25 9.93 -29.45 22.98
C VAL A 25 9.03 -28.21 22.99
N ASP A 26 9.13 -27.41 24.05
CA ASP A 26 8.45 -26.11 24.13
C ASP A 26 9.14 -25.07 23.26
N VAL A 27 8.42 -24.57 22.25
CA VAL A 27 8.85 -23.54 21.30
C VAL A 27 7.96 -22.29 21.38
N SER A 28 7.34 -22.04 22.54
CA SER A 28 6.44 -20.92 22.80
C SER A 28 7.09 -19.54 22.61
N GLY A 29 6.25 -18.55 22.33
CA GLY A 29 6.63 -17.15 22.16
C GLY A 29 7.56 -16.97 20.96
N HIS A 30 8.65 -16.24 21.17
CA HIS A 30 9.47 -15.76 20.06
C HIS A 30 10.06 -16.86 19.18
N TRP A 31 10.34 -18.04 19.76
CA TRP A 31 10.87 -19.20 19.04
C TRP A 31 9.90 -19.76 17.98
N SER A 32 8.61 -19.44 18.11
CA SER A 32 7.57 -19.78 17.15
C SER A 32 7.28 -18.67 16.12
N THR A 33 8.12 -17.62 16.04
CA THR A 33 7.89 -16.53 15.09
C THR A 33 8.14 -17.02 13.65
N PHE A 34 7.08 -17.12 12.87
CA PHE A 34 7.14 -17.39 11.43
C PHE A 34 6.80 -16.14 10.63
N ILE A 35 7.52 -15.96 9.52
CA ILE A 35 7.27 -14.92 8.53
C ILE A 35 6.52 -15.58 7.38
N GLU A 36 5.31 -15.11 7.09
CA GLU A 36 4.55 -15.57 5.94
C GLU A 36 5.21 -15.16 4.62
N GLY A 37 4.76 -15.77 3.52
CA GLY A 37 5.28 -15.54 2.19
C GLY A 37 5.21 -14.06 1.79
N ARG A 38 6.33 -13.49 1.34
CA ARG A 38 6.40 -12.10 0.86
C ARG A 38 6.02 -11.95 -0.62
N SER A 39 5.62 -13.05 -1.28
CA SER A 39 5.15 -13.01 -2.65
C SER A 39 3.80 -12.32 -2.70
N VAL A 40 3.76 -11.16 -3.35
CA VAL A 40 2.50 -10.50 -3.69
C VAL A 40 1.85 -11.31 -4.81
N THR A 41 0.62 -11.77 -4.61
CA THR A 41 -0.08 -12.68 -5.54
C THR A 41 -1.45 -12.17 -5.97
N ASP A 42 -1.84 -11.02 -5.44
CA ASP A 42 -3.16 -10.43 -5.42
C ASP A 42 -3.26 -9.20 -6.34
N TYR A 43 -2.42 -9.13 -7.38
CA TYR A 43 -2.46 -8.02 -8.33
C TYR A 43 -3.68 -8.12 -9.25
N ASN A 44 -4.42 -7.02 -9.38
CA ASN A 44 -5.44 -6.86 -10.40
C ASN A 44 -4.81 -6.28 -11.69
N GLU A 45 -4.50 -7.14 -12.65
CA GLU A 45 -3.89 -6.75 -13.92
C GLU A 45 -4.77 -5.81 -14.77
N ALA A 46 -6.09 -5.84 -14.58
CA ALA A 46 -7.04 -5.01 -15.30
C ALA A 46 -7.25 -3.62 -14.67
N MET A 47 -6.71 -3.38 -13.47
CA MET A 47 -7.02 -2.18 -12.67
C MET A 47 -6.74 -0.87 -13.41
N GLN A 48 -5.65 -0.79 -14.17
CA GLN A 48 -5.34 0.41 -14.94
C GLN A 48 -6.44 0.71 -15.98
N ASP A 49 -6.94 -0.32 -16.65
CA ASP A 49 -7.94 -0.20 -17.71
C ASP A 49 -9.32 0.12 -17.12
N GLU A 50 -9.66 -0.49 -15.98
CA GLU A 50 -10.87 -0.18 -15.21
C GLU A 50 -10.91 1.30 -14.81
N ILE A 51 -9.81 1.82 -14.27
CA ILE A 51 -9.72 3.24 -13.89
C ILE A 51 -9.70 4.15 -15.12
N ALA A 52 -9.06 3.74 -16.21
CA ALA A 52 -9.06 4.51 -17.46
C ALA A 52 -10.46 4.62 -18.09
N ALA A 53 -11.37 3.68 -17.80
CA ALA A 53 -12.76 3.74 -18.23
C ALA A 53 -13.64 4.67 -17.38
N LEU A 54 -13.18 5.12 -16.21
CA LEU A 54 -13.90 6.06 -15.35
C LEU A 54 -13.67 7.52 -15.80
N PRO A 55 -14.66 8.41 -15.66
CA PRO A 55 -14.50 9.83 -15.97
C PRO A 55 -13.34 10.47 -15.19
N GLY A 56 -12.41 11.09 -15.92
CA GLY A 56 -11.21 11.72 -15.34
C GLY A 56 -10.02 10.76 -15.14
N GLY A 57 -10.19 9.47 -15.39
CA GLY A 57 -9.13 8.45 -15.30
C GLY A 57 -8.43 8.16 -16.63
N GLU A 58 -8.89 8.72 -17.74
CA GLU A 58 -8.53 8.33 -19.12
C GLU A 58 -7.02 8.42 -19.38
N ASN A 59 -6.34 9.32 -18.67
CA ASN A 59 -4.92 9.61 -18.83
C ASN A 59 -4.02 8.94 -17.79
N ILE A 60 -4.52 8.01 -16.97
CA ILE A 60 -3.73 7.39 -15.89
C ILE A 60 -2.46 6.70 -16.39
N HIS A 61 -2.52 6.08 -17.57
CA HIS A 61 -1.40 5.42 -18.24
C HIS A 61 -0.25 6.39 -18.60
N ARG A 62 -0.51 7.70 -18.66
CA ARG A 62 0.48 8.74 -18.98
C ARG A 62 1.34 9.14 -17.78
N CYS A 63 0.97 8.74 -16.56
CA CYS A 63 1.70 9.13 -15.36
C CYS A 63 3.12 8.56 -15.35
N TRP A 64 4.11 9.44 -15.40
CA TRP A 64 5.54 9.11 -15.35
C TRP A 64 6.19 9.39 -13.97
N GLN A 65 5.37 9.53 -12.93
CA GLN A 65 5.81 9.65 -11.53
C GLN A 65 6.62 10.92 -11.18
N CYS A 66 6.38 12.05 -11.86
CA CYS A 66 7.08 13.32 -11.59
C CYS A 66 6.81 13.95 -10.21
N GLY A 67 5.65 13.69 -9.60
CA GLY A 67 5.29 14.19 -8.26
C GLY A 67 4.70 15.60 -8.20
N SER A 68 4.42 16.26 -9.33
CA SER A 68 3.75 17.56 -9.36
C SER A 68 2.41 17.56 -8.62
N CYS A 69 1.64 16.46 -8.72
CA CYS A 69 0.37 16.30 -8.02
C CYS A 69 0.50 16.32 -6.50
N THR A 70 1.50 15.62 -5.95
CA THR A 70 1.78 15.59 -4.50
C THR A 70 2.25 16.96 -4.00
N ASN A 71 3.13 17.63 -4.74
CA ASN A 71 3.60 18.96 -4.39
C ASN A 71 2.50 20.04 -4.42
N ALA A 72 1.55 19.94 -5.35
CA ALA A 72 0.42 20.86 -5.45
C ALA A 72 -0.69 20.60 -4.42
N CYS A 73 -0.67 19.44 -3.76
CA CYS A 73 -1.75 19.00 -2.89
C CYS A 73 -1.75 19.74 -1.54
N THR A 74 -2.89 20.35 -1.19
CA THR A 74 -3.06 21.02 0.12
C THR A 74 -3.21 20.04 1.27
N VAL A 75 -3.72 18.83 1.02
CA VAL A 75 -3.85 17.78 2.05
C VAL A 75 -2.49 17.21 2.40
N ASN A 76 -1.64 16.94 1.39
CA ASN A 76 -0.25 16.52 1.60
C ASN A 76 0.55 17.50 2.47
N ALA A 77 0.27 18.79 2.35
CA ALA A 77 0.93 19.82 3.17
C ALA A 77 0.57 19.73 4.66
N VAL A 78 -0.58 19.15 5.00
CA VAL A 78 -1.04 18.94 6.38
C VAL A 78 -0.72 17.52 6.87
N ASN A 79 -0.90 16.53 6.00
CA ASN A 79 -0.65 15.12 6.25
C ASN A 79 0.28 14.57 5.14
N PRO A 80 1.59 14.41 5.42
CA PRO A 80 2.57 13.92 4.44
C PRO A 80 2.30 12.51 3.89
N GLU A 81 1.46 11.72 4.57
CA GLU A 81 1.04 10.40 4.08
C GLU A 81 0.05 10.52 2.91
N PHE A 82 -0.59 11.68 2.72
CA PHE A 82 -1.51 11.92 1.60
C PHE A 82 -0.73 12.11 0.29
N ASN A 83 -0.42 11.01 -0.40
CA ASN A 83 0.45 11.03 -1.56
C ASN A 83 -0.27 10.52 -2.84
N PRO A 84 -0.93 11.41 -3.62
CA PRO A 84 -1.67 10.99 -4.81
C PRO A 84 -0.77 10.37 -5.90
N ARG A 85 0.51 10.75 -5.98
CA ARG A 85 1.47 10.11 -6.89
C ARG A 85 1.61 8.62 -6.59
N TYR A 86 1.68 8.27 -5.31
CA TYR A 86 1.85 6.88 -4.86
C TYR A 86 0.64 6.03 -5.21
N TRP A 87 -0.58 6.53 -5.01
CA TRP A 87 -1.79 5.77 -5.39
C TRP A 87 -1.92 5.58 -6.89
N ILE A 88 -1.57 6.58 -7.71
CA ILE A 88 -1.51 6.39 -9.17
C ILE A 88 -0.50 5.30 -9.54
N TYR A 89 0.63 5.20 -8.84
CA TYR A 89 1.60 4.12 -9.05
C TYR A 89 1.00 2.75 -8.71
N LEU A 90 0.35 2.62 -7.54
CA LEU A 90 -0.29 1.37 -7.11
C LEU A 90 -1.38 0.91 -8.09
N ILE A 91 -2.22 1.83 -8.56
CA ILE A 91 -3.26 1.55 -9.55
C ILE A 91 -2.64 0.99 -10.84
N ARG A 92 -1.56 1.61 -11.33
CA ARG A 92 -0.88 1.14 -12.56
C ARG A 92 -0.21 -0.22 -12.40
N LEU A 93 0.11 -0.62 -11.17
CA LEU A 93 0.64 -1.94 -10.84
C LEU A 93 -0.45 -2.97 -10.51
N GLY A 94 -1.71 -2.55 -10.34
CA GLY A 94 -2.78 -3.43 -9.89
C GLY A 94 -2.75 -3.78 -8.40
N MET A 95 -2.09 -2.97 -7.56
CA MET A 95 -1.92 -3.25 -6.12
C MET A 95 -3.15 -2.80 -5.30
N GLU A 96 -4.26 -3.53 -5.43
CA GLU A 96 -5.54 -3.15 -4.81
C GLU A 96 -5.51 -3.21 -3.28
N GLN A 97 -4.90 -4.24 -2.69
CA GLN A 97 -4.80 -4.35 -1.22
C GLN A 97 -4.02 -3.19 -0.60
N GLU A 98 -3.02 -2.65 -1.31
CA GLU A 98 -2.28 -1.47 -0.86
C GLU A 98 -3.15 -0.21 -0.85
N LEU A 99 -4.02 -0.05 -1.86
CA LEU A 99 -4.96 1.07 -1.90
C LEU A 99 -6.03 0.95 -0.79
N LEU A 100 -6.50 -0.26 -0.51
CA LEU A 100 -7.48 -0.50 0.56
C LEU A 100 -6.93 -0.17 1.95
N ARG A 101 -5.63 -0.36 2.18
CA ARG A 101 -4.96 0.04 3.44
C ARG A 101 -4.95 1.55 3.60
N ASP A 102 -4.73 2.29 2.51
CA ASP A 102 -4.68 3.74 2.50
C ASP A 102 -6.05 4.40 2.38
N LYS A 103 -7.16 3.63 2.34
CA LYS A 103 -8.52 4.16 2.07
C LYS A 103 -8.88 5.36 2.94
N ASP A 104 -8.56 5.32 4.23
CA ASP A 104 -8.94 6.37 5.18
C ASP A 104 -8.15 7.67 4.95
N ILE A 105 -6.99 7.57 4.31
CA ILE A 105 -6.17 8.69 3.86
C ILE A 105 -6.67 9.18 2.49
N ILE A 106 -6.94 8.28 1.55
CA ILE A 106 -7.47 8.58 0.21
C ILE A 106 -8.75 9.43 0.31
N TRP A 107 -9.65 9.05 1.21
CA TRP A 107 -10.93 9.76 1.44
C TRP A 107 -10.79 11.16 2.04
N GLN A 108 -9.58 11.59 2.42
CA GLN A 108 -9.32 12.98 2.86
C GLN A 108 -9.22 13.96 1.69
N CYS A 109 -9.28 13.47 0.44
CA CYS A 109 -9.25 14.32 -0.75
C CYS A 109 -10.41 15.32 -0.76
N VAL A 110 -10.10 16.62 -0.81
CA VAL A 110 -11.11 17.70 -0.85
C VAL A 110 -11.53 18.09 -2.28
N SER A 111 -11.14 17.31 -3.29
CA SER A 111 -11.50 17.53 -4.70
C SER A 111 -11.23 18.95 -5.22
N CYS A 112 -10.13 19.59 -4.78
CA CYS A 112 -9.79 20.96 -5.15
C CYS A 112 -9.16 21.11 -6.56
N ASN A 113 -8.92 20.00 -7.27
CA ASN A 113 -8.37 19.92 -8.63
C ASN A 113 -6.97 20.54 -8.86
N LYS A 114 -6.29 21.04 -7.83
CA LYS A 114 -4.92 21.61 -7.98
C LYS A 114 -3.92 20.64 -8.60
N CYS A 115 -3.97 19.37 -8.20
CA CYS A 115 -3.12 18.32 -8.77
C CYS A 115 -3.40 18.09 -10.25
N THR A 116 -4.65 18.19 -10.69
CA THR A 116 -5.06 18.07 -12.10
C THR A 116 -4.54 19.24 -12.92
N TYR A 117 -4.62 20.48 -12.41
CA TYR A 117 -4.06 21.64 -13.10
C TYR A 117 -2.52 21.63 -13.20
N ALA A 118 -1.85 21.01 -12.24
CA ALA A 118 -0.39 20.88 -12.23
C ALA A 118 0.13 19.71 -13.09
N CYS A 119 -0.75 18.79 -13.50
CA CYS A 119 -0.44 17.61 -14.32
C CYS A 119 -0.56 17.94 -15.81
#